data_AF-B3Y991-F1
#
_entry.id   AF-B3Y991-F1
#
_cell.length_a   1.000
_cell.length_b   1.000
_cell.length_c   1.000
_cell.angle_alpha   90.00
_cell.angle_beta   90.00
_cell.angle_gamma   90.00
#
_symmetry.space_group_name_H-M   'P 1'
#
loop_
_entity.id
_entity.type
_entity.pdbx_description
1 polymer ?
#
loop_
_entity_poly.entity_id
_entity_poly.type
_entity_poly.pdbx_seq_one_letter_code
_entity_poly.pdbx_strand_id
1 'polypeptide(L)'
;MNYPSNPSRHQFELIRPDLEAARQSTRPRKYDLYDLFCAVAYVLKTGCQWRQLPADFPNWQSVYYYYRVWSEEQIIDEPSILDKCLKKLSLPYGKNNHARLKHLS
;
A
#
# COMPACT_ATOMS: atom_id res chain seq x y z
N MET A 1 4.00 9.83 -12.62
CA MET A 1 5.29 9.10 -12.62
C MET A 1 5.04 7.62 -12.80
N ASN A 2 5.83 6.94 -13.63
CA ASN A 2 5.62 5.55 -14.00
C ASN A 2 6.78 4.69 -13.49
N TYR A 3 6.62 4.12 -12.30
CA TYR A 3 7.60 3.18 -11.75
C TYR A 3 7.24 1.75 -12.16
N PRO A 4 8.22 0.85 -12.33
CA PRO A 4 7.95 -0.57 -12.61
C PRO A 4 7.10 -1.27 -11.54
N SER A 5 7.02 -0.71 -10.32
CA SER A 5 6.19 -1.19 -9.21
C SER A 5 4.72 -0.77 -9.32
N ASN A 6 4.39 0.18 -10.19
CA ASN A 6 3.04 0.73 -10.27
C ASN A 6 2.13 -0.26 -11.02
N PRO A 7 0.97 -0.64 -10.46
CA PRO A 7 -0.04 -1.37 -11.23
C PRO A 7 -0.60 -0.47 -12.33
N SER A 8 -1.15 -1.07 -13.39
CA SER A 8 -1.92 -0.27 -14.36
C SER A 8 -3.14 0.34 -13.67
N ARG A 9 -3.67 1.45 -14.21
CA ARG A 9 -4.89 2.05 -13.68
C ARG A 9 -6.07 1.07 -13.69
N HIS A 10 -6.22 0.30 -14.77
CA HIS A 10 -7.28 -0.73 -14.85
C HIS A 10 -7.14 -1.79 -13.76
N GLN A 11 -5.93 -2.29 -13.53
CA GLN A 11 -5.65 -3.21 -12.45
C GLN A 11 -5.96 -2.60 -11.08
N PHE A 12 -5.60 -1.33 -10.88
CA PHE A 12 -5.89 -0.62 -9.64
C PHE A 12 -7.39 -0.47 -9.38
N GLU A 13 -8.21 -0.21 -10.40
CA GLU A 13 -9.67 -0.10 -10.23
C GLU A 13 -10.30 -1.39 -9.68
N LEU A 14 -9.69 -2.56 -9.91
CA LEU A 14 -10.16 -3.83 -9.34
C LEU A 14 -9.96 -3.93 -7.81
N ILE A 15 -8.99 -3.19 -7.27
CA ILE A 15 -8.67 -3.20 -5.84
C ILE A 15 -9.11 -1.94 -5.10
N ARG A 16 -9.41 -0.85 -5.82
CA ARG A 16 -9.85 0.43 -5.26
C ARG A 16 -10.97 0.27 -4.23
N PRO A 17 -12.05 -0.52 -4.48
CA PRO A 17 -13.15 -0.65 -3.52
C PRO A 17 -12.70 -1.21 -2.16
N ASP A 18 -11.77 -2.17 -2.15
CA ASP A 18 -11.25 -2.75 -0.92
C ASP A 18 -10.46 -1.70 -0.11
N LEU A 19 -9.64 -0.89 -0.79
CA LEU A 19 -8.84 0.17 -0.17
C LEU A 19 -9.72 1.32 0.35
N GLU A 20 -10.83 1.61 -0.32
CA GLU A 20 -11.81 2.61 0.09
C GLU A 20 -12.53 2.20 1.36
N ALA A 21 -12.96 0.93 1.43
CA ALA A 21 -13.65 0.35 2.59
C ALA A 21 -12.75 0.22 3.83
N ALA A 22 -11.43 0.09 3.63
CA ALA A 22 -10.47 -0.07 4.73
C ALA A 22 -10.42 1.10 5.71
N ARG A 23 -10.70 2.33 5.25
CA ARG A 23 -10.53 3.54 6.06
C ARG A 23 -11.86 4.00 6.65
N GLN A 24 -12.02 3.85 7.96
CA GLN A 24 -13.14 4.37 8.73
C GLN A 24 -12.90 5.84 9.14
N SER A 25 -12.92 6.77 8.18
CA SER A 25 -12.71 8.20 8.50
C SER A 25 -13.53 9.11 7.60
N THR A 26 -14.24 10.04 8.23
CA THR A 26 -15.07 11.06 7.58
C THR A 26 -14.27 12.22 7.00
N ARG A 27 -12.99 12.36 7.37
CA ARG A 27 -12.13 13.43 6.83
C ARG A 27 -11.81 13.14 5.36
N PRO A 28 -11.96 14.13 4.45
CA PRO A 28 -11.60 13.96 3.04
C PRO A 28 -10.13 13.53 2.88
N ARG A 29 -9.87 12.71 1.86
CA ARG A 29 -8.51 12.26 1.53
C ARG A 29 -7.76 13.40 0.85
N LYS A 30 -6.52 13.65 1.28
CA LYS A 30 -5.64 14.64 0.64
C LYS A 30 -5.02 14.12 -0.66
N TYR A 31 -4.70 12.83 -0.70
CA TYR A 31 -4.04 12.17 -1.83
C TYR A 31 -4.98 11.14 -2.45
N ASP A 32 -4.83 10.91 -3.76
CA ASP A 32 -5.53 9.82 -4.43
C ASP A 32 -5.02 8.46 -3.93
N LEU A 33 -5.92 7.47 -3.88
CA LEU A 33 -5.58 6.13 -3.39
C LEU A 33 -4.58 5.44 -4.32
N TYR A 34 -4.61 5.74 -5.62
CA TYR A 34 -3.65 5.20 -6.58
C TYR A 34 -2.24 5.63 -6.22
N ASP A 35 -2.03 6.92 -5.93
CA ASP A 35 -0.70 7.46 -5.63
C ASP A 35 -0.17 6.90 -4.31
N LEU A 36 -1.03 6.77 -3.30
CA LEU A 36 -0.70 6.15 -2.03
C LEU A 36 -0.34 4.67 -2.20
N PHE A 37 -1.13 3.92 -2.97
CA PHE A 37 -0.88 2.51 -3.21
C PHE A 37 0.39 2.29 -4.03
N CYS A 38 0.65 3.11 -5.07
CA CYS A 38 1.89 3.07 -5.82
C CYS A 38 3.11 3.32 -4.93
N ALA A 39 3.04 4.30 -4.02
CA ALA A 39 4.09 4.57 -3.06
C ALA A 39 4.34 3.39 -2.10
N VAL A 40 3.27 2.77 -1.59
CA VAL A 40 3.38 1.55 -0.77
C VAL A 40 4.02 0.43 -1.59
N ALA A 41 3.48 0.11 -2.77
CA ALA A 41 4.01 -0.94 -3.65
C ALA A 41 5.50 -0.72 -3.99
N TYR A 42 5.93 0.53 -4.18
CA TYR A 42 7.33 0.88 -4.37
C TYR A 42 8.20 0.52 -3.17
N VAL A 43 7.82 0.93 -1.96
CA VAL A 43 8.56 0.62 -0.73
C VAL A 43 8.63 -0.88 -0.49
N LEU A 44 7.50 -1.57 -0.69
CA LEU A 44 7.42 -3.01 -0.62
C LEU A 44 8.42 -3.64 -1.62
N LYS A 45 8.31 -3.31 -2.90
CA LYS A 45 9.16 -3.90 -3.96
C LYS A 45 10.65 -3.66 -3.75
N THR A 46 11.03 -2.47 -3.30
CA THR A 46 12.44 -2.06 -3.16
C THR A 46 13.04 -2.34 -1.78
N GLY A 47 12.20 -2.42 -0.75
CA GLY A 47 12.64 -2.49 0.65
C GLY A 47 13.28 -1.20 1.18
N CYS A 48 13.09 -0.06 0.50
CA CYS A 48 13.69 1.21 0.94
C CYS A 48 13.06 1.69 2.26
N GLN A 49 13.78 2.53 3.00
CA GLN A 49 13.21 3.16 4.19
C GLN A 49 12.09 4.14 3.77
N TRP A 50 11.04 4.27 4.58
CA TRP A 50 9.92 5.19 4.31
C TRP A 50 10.37 6.64 4.07
N ARG A 51 11.39 7.09 4.80
CA ARG A 51 11.96 8.44 4.65
C ARG A 51 12.76 8.65 3.37
N GLN A 52 13.10 7.57 2.67
CA GLN A 52 13.80 7.60 1.38
C GLN A 52 12.84 7.50 0.19
N LEU A 53 11.53 7.57 0.44
CA LEU A 53 10.54 7.60 -0.62
C LEU A 53 10.82 8.78 -1.57
N PRO A 54 10.80 8.57 -2.89
CA PRO A 54 10.94 9.65 -3.87
C PRO A 54 9.96 10.81 -3.64
N ALA A 55 10.42 12.05 -3.87
CA ALA A 55 9.69 13.27 -3.51
C ALA A 55 8.44 13.53 -4.37
N ASP A 56 8.30 12.83 -5.49
CA ASP A 56 7.15 12.83 -6.38
C ASP A 56 5.98 11.98 -5.86
N PHE A 57 6.21 11.13 -4.86
CA PHE A 57 5.13 10.42 -4.16
C PHE A 57 4.48 11.28 -3.08
N PRO A 58 3.28 10.90 -2.61
CA PRO A 58 2.70 11.48 -1.41
C PRO A 58 3.68 11.44 -0.23
N ASN A 59 3.55 12.42 0.66
CA ASN A 59 4.36 12.52 1.87
C ASN A 59 4.42 11.17 2.65
N TRP A 60 5.63 10.75 3.02
CA TRP A 60 5.88 9.41 3.58
C TRP A 60 5.06 9.11 4.84
N GLN A 61 4.75 10.10 5.69
CA GLN A 61 3.91 9.87 6.87
C GLN A 61 2.49 9.45 6.47
N SER A 62 1.97 10.04 5.39
CA SER A 62 0.65 9.66 4.86
C SER A 62 0.70 8.28 4.23
N VAL A 63 1.75 7.98 3.46
CA VAL A 63 1.96 6.65 2.86
C VAL A 63 2.04 5.58 3.96
N TYR A 64 2.84 5.84 5.01
CA TYR A 64 2.98 4.92 6.13
C TYR A 64 1.66 4.71 6.89
N TYR A 65 0.89 5.78 7.11
CA TYR A 65 -0.43 5.68 7.72
C TYR A 65 -1.34 4.71 6.93
N TYR A 66 -1.42 4.87 5.61
CA TYR A 66 -2.23 3.98 4.77
C TYR A 66 -1.68 2.56 4.70
N TYR A 67 -0.36 2.40 4.65
CA TYR A 67 0.27 1.08 4.78
C TYR A 67 -0.20 0.38 6.06
N ARG A 68 -0.18 1.05 7.22
CA ARG A 68 -0.65 0.44 8.48
C ARG A 68 -2.12 0.05 8.41
N VAL A 69 -2.98 0.96 7.96
CA VAL A 69 -4.43 0.70 7.82
C VAL A 69 -4.71 -0.50 6.91
N TRP A 70 -3.97 -0.65 5.82
CA TRP A 70 -4.18 -1.76 4.88
C TRP A 70 -3.52 -3.08 5.30
N SER A 71 -2.44 -3.01 6.09
CA SER A 71 -1.68 -4.18 6.55
C SER A 71 -2.22 -4.77 7.85
N GLU A 72 -3.17 -4.11 8.50
CA GLU A 72 -3.80 -4.60 9.71
C GLU A 72 -4.70 -5.80 9.41
N GLU A 73 -4.47 -6.89 10.15
CA GLU A 73 -5.29 -8.10 10.09
C GLU A 73 -6.54 -7.85 10.92
N GLN A 74 -7.65 -7.56 10.25
CA GLN A 74 -8.92 -7.27 10.94
C GLN A 74 -9.59 -8.54 11.50
N ILE A 75 -9.22 -9.70 10.96
CA ILE A 75 -9.76 -11.01 11.34
C ILE A 75 -8.56 -11.96 11.47
N ILE A 76 -8.54 -12.73 12.56
CA ILE A 76 -7.50 -13.74 12.82
C ILE A 76 -7.53 -14.79 11.70
N ASP A 77 -6.36 -15.19 11.21
CA ASP A 77 -6.15 -16.15 10.11
C ASP A 77 -6.61 -15.71 8.71
N GLU A 78 -7.08 -14.46 8.55
CA GLU A 78 -7.41 -13.88 7.25
C GLU A 78 -6.30 -12.93 6.75
N PRO A 79 -5.98 -12.95 5.45
CA PRO A 79 -5.02 -12.01 4.89
C PRO A 79 -5.50 -10.56 5.05
N SER A 80 -4.56 -9.66 5.32
CA SER A 80 -4.83 -8.22 5.37
C SER A 80 -5.42 -7.70 4.05
N ILE A 81 -6.01 -6.51 4.06
CA ILE A 81 -6.50 -5.86 2.83
C ILE A 81 -5.36 -5.70 1.84
N LEU A 82 -4.18 -5.30 2.30
CA LEU A 82 -2.99 -5.18 1.48
C LEU A 82 -2.61 -6.52 0.83
N ASP A 83 -2.59 -7.62 1.58
CA ASP A 83 -2.30 -8.95 1.05
C ASP A 83 -3.33 -9.40 0.01
N LYS A 84 -4.61 -9.13 0.26
CA LYS A 84 -5.72 -9.41 -0.68
C LYS A 84 -5.52 -8.63 -1.99
N CYS A 85 -5.24 -7.32 -1.90
CA CYS A 85 -5.00 -6.48 -3.07
C CYS A 85 -3.75 -6.92 -3.85
N LEU A 86 -2.63 -7.19 -3.18
CA LEU A 86 -1.40 -7.64 -3.84
C LEU A 86 -1.58 -8.98 -4.55
N LYS A 87 -2.33 -9.92 -3.95
CA LYS A 87 -2.68 -11.19 -4.56
C LYS A 87 -3.56 -11.01 -5.80
N LYS A 88 -4.58 -10.15 -5.74
CA LYS A 88 -5.45 -9.81 -6.89
C LYS A 88 -4.65 -9.23 -8.06
N LEU A 89 -3.64 -8.42 -7.75
CA LEU A 89 -2.76 -7.82 -8.76
C LEU A 89 -1.68 -8.78 -9.29
N SER A 90 -1.55 -9.98 -8.71
CA SER A 90 -0.45 -10.93 -8.99
C SER A 90 0.93 -10.28 -8.91
N LEU A 91 1.10 -9.22 -8.10
CA LEU A 91 2.37 -8.52 -8.00
C LEU A 91 3.35 -9.39 -7.20
N PRO A 92 4.53 -9.74 -7.74
CA PRO A 92 5.55 -10.44 -6.98
C PRO A 92 6.15 -9.46 -5.96
N TYR A 93 5.56 -9.43 -4.77
CA TYR A 93 6.11 -8.75 -3.61
C TYR A 93 6.81 -9.77 -2.70
N GLY A 94 8.02 -9.43 -2.23
CA GLY A 94 8.76 -10.27 -1.32
C GLY A 94 8.05 -10.37 0.02
N LYS A 95 7.39 -11.50 0.30
CA LYS A 95 6.78 -11.82 1.60
C LYS A 95 7.71 -11.52 2.80
N ASN A 96 9.03 -11.63 2.59
CA ASN A 96 10.07 -11.33 3.58
C ASN A 96 10.12 -9.85 4.00
N ASN A 97 9.80 -8.92 3.11
CA ASN A 97 9.81 -7.48 3.41
C ASN A 97 8.56 -7.06 4.19
N HIS A 98 7.40 -7.71 3.96
CA HIS A 98 6.17 -7.42 4.71
C HIS A 98 6.36 -7.73 6.19
N ALA A 99 6.85 -8.94 6.49
CA ALA A 99 7.17 -9.36 7.84
C ALA A 99 8.23 -8.45 8.47
N ARG A 100 9.27 -8.06 7.72
CA ARG A 100 10.33 -7.17 8.21
C ARG A 100 9.83 -5.75 8.52
N LEU A 101 8.94 -5.19 7.69
CA LEU A 101 8.40 -3.85 7.88
C LEU A 101 7.38 -3.77 9.04
N LYS A 102 6.76 -4.89 9.44
CA LYS A 102 5.95 -4.96 10.67
C LYS A 102 6.78 -4.73 11.95
N HIS A 103 8.11 -4.89 11.90
CA HIS A 103 9.01 -4.76 13.07
C HIS A 103 9.90 -3.51 13.06
N LEU A 104 9.82 -2.65 12.04
CA LEU A 104 10.72 -1.50 11.86
C LEU A 104 10.08 -0.13 12.13
N SER A 105 9.10 -0.06 13.03
CA SER A 105 8.52 1.22 13.49
C SER A 105 8.52 1.37 14.99
#